data_AF-A0A933M861-F1
#
_entry.id   AF-A0A933M861-F1
#
_cell.length_a   1.000
_cell.length_b   1.000
_cell.length_c   1.000
_cell.angle_alpha   90.00
_cell.angle_beta   90.00
_cell.angle_gamma   90.00
#
_symmetry.space_group_name_H-M   'P 1'
#
loop_
_entity.id
_entity.type
_entity.pdbx_description
1 polymer ?
#
loop_
_entity_poly.entity_id
_entity_poly.type
_entity_poly.pdbx_seq_one_letter_code
_entity_poly.pdbx_strand_id
1 'polypeptide(L)'
;MQFKTLQTKVLAVLVLMLAISVVVAACGPTATPTSAPTAVPVQPTAVPAQPTAVPAQPTAAPSGAAAIKVGLVTDVGGPDDKSFNATSIAGMERAIKELGISPESKYLQSRQPTDY
;
A
#
# COMPACT_ATOMS: atom_id res chain seq x y z
N MET A 1 50.34 23.00 -22.66
CA MET A 1 49.99 21.87 -21.76
C MET A 1 49.58 22.30 -20.35
N GLN A 2 50.25 23.28 -19.72
CA GLN A 2 49.97 23.72 -18.34
C GLN A 2 48.53 24.21 -18.05
N PHE A 3 47.87 24.89 -19.00
CA PHE A 3 46.49 25.40 -18.83
C PHE A 3 45.44 24.29 -18.72
N LYS A 4 45.59 23.20 -19.47
CA LYS A 4 44.64 22.08 -19.45
C LYS A 4 44.76 21.27 -18.16
N THR A 5 45.99 21.12 -17.66
CA THR A 5 46.27 20.50 -16.35
C THR A 5 45.76 21.35 -15.19
N LEU A 6 45.85 22.69 -15.29
CA LEU A 6 45.29 23.61 -14.30
C LEU A 6 43.75 23.55 -14.28
N GLN A 7 43.10 23.49 -15.45
CA GLN A 7 41.64 23.33 -15.53
C GLN A 7 41.14 21.99 -15.00
N THR A 8 41.81 20.87 -15.30
CA THR A 8 41.44 19.56 -14.74
C THR A 8 41.63 19.52 -13.22
N LYS A 9 42.69 20.15 -12.69
CA LYS A 9 42.92 20.25 -11.24
C LYS A 9 41.90 21.15 -10.55
N VAL A 10 41.56 22.30 -11.14
CA VAL A 10 40.52 23.20 -10.62
C VAL A 10 39.14 22.53 -10.65
N LEU A 11 38.79 21.82 -11.73
CA LEU A 11 37.53 21.07 -11.82
C LEU A 11 37.48 19.91 -10.82
N ALA A 12 38.59 19.17 -10.64
CA ALA A 12 38.68 18.11 -9.64
C ALA A 12 38.57 18.63 -8.21
N VAL A 13 39.19 19.78 -7.90
CA VAL A 13 39.05 20.46 -6.59
C VAL A 13 37.62 20.96 -6.38
N LEU A 14 36.96 21.47 -7.42
CA LEU A 14 35.59 21.98 -7.34
C LEU A 14 34.56 20.86 -7.16
N VAL A 15 34.75 19.71 -7.84
CA VAL A 15 33.93 18.51 -7.64
C VAL A 15 34.16 17.90 -6.25
N LEU A 16 35.40 17.89 -5.76
CA LEU A 16 35.72 17.41 -4.42
C LEU A 16 35.12 18.33 -3.33
N MET A 17 35.16 19.65 -3.51
CA MET A 17 34.51 20.62 -2.62
C MET A 17 32.98 20.47 -2.60
N LEU A 18 32.37 20.19 -3.76
CA LEU A 18 30.93 19.95 -3.85
C LEU A 18 30.51 18.62 -3.19
N ALA A 19 31.34 17.59 -3.29
CA ALA A 19 31.10 16.31 -2.61
C ALA A 19 31.23 16.42 -1.09
N ILE A 20 32.21 17.19 -0.59
CA ILE A 20 32.41 17.42 0.85
C ILE A 20 31.25 18.21 1.46
N SER A 21 30.68 19.17 0.71
CA SER A 21 29.53 19.96 1.19
C SER A 21 28.23 19.14 1.31
N VAL A 22 28.06 18.05 0.54
CA VAL A 22 26.93 17.12 0.71
C VAL A 22 27.07 16.26 1.98
N VAL A 23 28.29 15.94 2.41
CA VAL A 23 28.54 15.11 3.61
C VAL A 23 28.33 15.89 4.92
N VAL A 24 28.61 17.20 4.93
CA VAL A 24 28.43 18.05 6.13
C VAL A 24 26.95 18.30 6.47
N ALA A 25 26.05 18.22 5.49
CA ALA A 25 24.60 18.38 5.70
C ALA A 25 23.94 17.19 6.43
N ALA A 26 24.65 16.07 6.62
CA ALA A 26 24.11 14.86 7.24
C ALA A 26 24.41 14.71 8.74
N CYS A 27 25.15 15.66 9.35
CA CYS A 27 25.50 15.61 10.78
C CYS A 27 25.07 16.91 11.49
N GLY A 28 23.77 17.20 11.44
CA GLY A 28 23.10 18.09 12.38
C GLY A 28 22.34 17.28 13.41
N PRO A 29 22.19 17.74 14.67
CA PRO A 29 21.30 17.08 15.62
C PRO A 29 19.89 17.08 15.04
N THR A 30 19.29 15.90 14.94
CA THR A 30 17.85 15.75 14.69
C THR A 30 17.12 16.61 15.71
N ALA A 31 16.48 17.69 15.25
CA ALA A 31 15.55 18.44 16.07
C ALA A 31 14.43 17.48 16.47
N THR A 32 14.35 17.19 17.77
CA THR A 32 13.14 16.66 18.38
C THR A 32 12.03 17.64 18.04
N PRO A 33 10.87 17.21 17.50
CA PRO A 33 9.74 18.10 17.35
C PRO A 33 9.32 18.56 18.75
N THR A 34 9.55 19.83 19.05
CA THR A 34 8.90 20.54 20.14
C THR A 34 7.43 20.67 19.77
N SER A 35 6.59 19.83 20.35
CA SER A 35 5.15 20.06 20.40
C SER A 35 4.91 21.36 21.16
N ALA A 36 4.46 22.40 20.46
CA ALA A 36 3.76 23.51 21.09
C ALA A 36 2.55 22.96 21.87
N PRO A 37 2.17 23.54 23.03
CA PRO A 37 0.91 23.20 23.66
C PRO A 37 -0.20 23.83 22.84
N THR A 38 -0.69 23.12 21.82
CA THR A 38 -1.99 23.40 21.23
C THR A 38 -3.02 23.11 22.32
N ALA A 39 -3.76 24.15 22.71
CA ALA A 39 -4.89 24.05 23.62
C ALA A 39 -5.77 22.87 23.20
N VAL A 40 -5.92 21.90 24.11
CA VAL A 40 -6.78 20.73 23.94
C VAL A 40 -8.21 21.24 23.79
N PRO A 41 -8.86 21.14 22.62
CA PRO A 41 -10.31 21.11 22.62
C PRO A 41 -10.65 19.80 23.31
N VAL A 42 -11.40 19.87 24.41
CA VAL A 42 -12.02 18.70 25.05
C VAL A 42 -12.97 18.05 24.03
N GLN A 43 -12.44 17.22 23.15
CA GLN A 43 -13.22 16.34 22.30
C GLN A 43 -13.72 15.20 23.21
N PRO A 44 -15.03 14.92 23.25
CA PRO A 44 -15.55 13.84 24.04
C PRO A 44 -14.86 12.53 23.64
N THR A 45 -14.25 11.86 24.61
CA THR A 45 -13.83 10.45 24.51
C THR A 45 -15.08 9.57 24.47
N ALA A 46 -15.87 9.69 23.41
CA ALA A 46 -16.80 8.66 23.02
C ALA A 46 -16.05 7.78 22.03
N VAL A 47 -15.42 6.71 22.54
CA VAL A 47 -15.08 5.56 21.70
C VAL A 47 -16.40 5.12 21.07
N PRO A 48 -16.59 5.23 19.74
CA PRO A 48 -17.77 4.66 19.12
C PRO A 48 -17.76 3.18 19.50
N ALA A 49 -18.81 2.72 20.18
CA ALA A 49 -18.97 1.31 20.47
C ALA A 49 -18.88 0.56 19.13
N GLN A 50 -17.73 -0.07 18.87
CA GLN A 50 -17.56 -0.91 17.70
C GLN A 50 -18.60 -2.03 17.84
N PRO A 51 -19.47 -2.27 16.84
CA PRO A 51 -20.42 -3.35 16.92
C PRO A 51 -19.68 -4.66 17.19
N THR A 52 -19.87 -5.23 18.38
CA THR A 52 -19.38 -6.58 18.75
C THR A 52 -20.23 -7.67 18.08
N ALA A 53 -21.13 -7.30 17.17
CA ALA A 53 -21.86 -8.23 16.34
C ALA A 53 -20.94 -8.75 15.24
N VAL A 54 -20.40 -9.95 15.44
CA VAL A 54 -19.94 -10.79 14.33
C VAL A 54 -21.13 -10.91 13.38
N PRO A 55 -21.02 -10.47 12.10
CA PRO A 55 -22.09 -10.66 11.14
C PRO A 55 -22.47 -12.14 11.12
N ALA A 56 -23.75 -12.43 11.37
CA ALA A 56 -24.24 -13.79 11.26
C ALA A 56 -23.94 -14.27 9.83
N GLN A 57 -23.01 -15.22 9.69
CA GLN A 57 -22.65 -15.77 8.40
C GLN A 57 -23.88 -16.52 7.86
N PRO A 58 -24.31 -16.25 6.61
CA PRO A 58 -25.41 -17.00 6.02
C PRO A 58 -25.03 -18.49 5.95
N THR A 59 -25.69 -19.33 6.76
CA THR A 59 -25.45 -20.78 6.81
C THR A 59 -26.19 -21.54 5.70
N ALA A 60 -27.04 -20.86 4.93
CA ALA A 60 -27.80 -21.47 3.85
C ALA A 60 -27.15 -21.16 2.50
N ALA A 61 -26.58 -22.18 1.86
CA ALA A 61 -26.25 -22.13 0.44
C ALA A 61 -27.54 -21.85 -0.37
N PRO A 62 -27.49 -21.04 -1.44
CA PRO A 62 -28.65 -20.83 -2.30
C PRO A 62 -29.05 -22.17 -2.93
N SER A 63 -30.12 -22.77 -2.41
CA SER A 63 -30.70 -24.00 -2.93
C SER A 63 -31.67 -23.63 -4.05
N GLY A 64 -31.30 -23.92 -5.30
CA GLY A 64 -32.24 -23.93 -6.44
C GLY A 64 -32.03 -22.89 -7.55
N ALA A 65 -31.06 -21.98 -7.43
CA ALA A 65 -30.70 -21.06 -8.52
C ALA A 65 -29.53 -21.63 -9.34
N ALA A 66 -29.53 -21.39 -10.66
CA ALA A 66 -28.39 -21.72 -11.51
C ALA A 66 -27.10 -21.10 -10.93
N ALA A 67 -25.98 -21.83 -11.00
CA ALA A 67 -24.71 -21.40 -10.43
C ALA A 67 -24.33 -20.00 -10.95
N ILE A 68 -24.17 -19.05 -10.04
CA ILE A 68 -23.85 -17.66 -10.37
C ILE A 68 -22.40 -17.60 -10.89
N LYS A 69 -22.15 -16.91 -11.99
CA LYS A 69 -20.79 -16.63 -12.48
C LYS A 69 -20.30 -15.31 -11.88
N VAL A 70 -19.10 -15.33 -11.30
CA VAL A 70 -18.50 -14.16 -10.65
C VAL A 70 -17.20 -13.77 -11.36
N GLY A 71 -17.03 -12.47 -11.61
CA GLY A 71 -15.77 -11.88 -12.05
C GLY A 71 -15.18 -11.03 -10.93
N LEU A 72 -13.96 -11.33 -10.50
CA LEU A 72 -13.21 -10.53 -9.52
C LEU A 72 -12.17 -9.69 -10.25
N VAL A 73 -12.19 -8.37 -10.13
CA VAL A 73 -11.10 -7.51 -10.60
C VAL A 73 -10.30 -7.06 -9.38
N THR A 74 -9.01 -7.42 -9.33
CA THR A 74 -8.13 -7.06 -8.21
C THR A 74 -7.43 -5.74 -8.48
N ASP A 75 -7.11 -4.98 -7.43
CA ASP A 75 -6.32 -3.74 -7.54
C ASP A 75 -4.87 -4.06 -8.00
N VAL A 76 -4.05 -3.02 -8.12
CA VAL A 76 -2.60 -3.16 -8.33
C VAL A 76 -1.94 -3.97 -7.21
N GLY A 77 -0.76 -4.53 -7.48
CA GLY A 77 0.00 -5.35 -6.52
C GLY A 77 -0.11 -6.87 -6.75
N GLY A 78 -1.10 -7.32 -7.53
CA GLY A 78 -1.18 -8.68 -8.05
C GLY A 78 -1.65 -9.75 -7.04
N PRO A 79 -1.78 -11.01 -7.48
CA PRO A 79 -2.41 -12.09 -6.71
C PRO A 79 -1.58 -12.57 -5.50
N ASP A 80 -0.27 -12.37 -5.50
CA ASP A 80 0.65 -12.84 -4.46
C ASP A 80 1.02 -11.74 -3.43
N ASP A 81 0.19 -10.70 -3.30
CA ASP A 81 0.44 -9.54 -2.42
C ASP A 81 0.43 -9.86 -0.91
N LYS A 82 0.19 -11.11 -0.53
CA LYS A 82 0.06 -11.61 0.86
C LYS A 82 -0.91 -10.79 1.72
N SER A 83 -1.81 -10.07 1.08
CA SER A 83 -2.69 -9.11 1.73
C SER A 83 -4.05 -9.16 1.05
N PHE A 84 -4.51 -8.03 0.53
CA PHE A 84 -5.88 -7.83 0.09
C PHE A 84 -6.22 -8.69 -1.14
N ASN A 85 -5.41 -8.68 -2.20
CA ASN A 85 -5.72 -9.39 -3.43
C ASN A 85 -5.65 -10.91 -3.22
N ALA A 86 -4.61 -11.39 -2.52
CA ALA A 86 -4.47 -12.81 -2.18
C ALA A 86 -5.67 -13.32 -1.38
N THR A 87 -6.11 -12.54 -0.38
CA THR A 87 -7.26 -12.89 0.46
C THR A 87 -8.57 -12.87 -0.35
N SER A 88 -8.73 -11.91 -1.26
CA SER A 88 -9.92 -11.79 -2.11
C SER A 88 -10.05 -12.97 -3.07
N ILE A 89 -8.96 -13.39 -3.71
CA ILE A 89 -8.93 -14.57 -4.61
C ILE A 89 -9.24 -15.85 -3.81
N ALA A 90 -8.59 -16.05 -2.66
CA ALA A 90 -8.86 -17.20 -1.81
C ALA A 90 -10.32 -17.23 -1.29
N GLY A 91 -10.92 -16.06 -1.05
CA GLY A 91 -12.34 -15.94 -0.73
C GLY A 91 -13.24 -16.40 -1.88
N MET A 92 -12.96 -15.97 -3.11
CA MET A 92 -13.70 -16.39 -4.30
C MET A 92 -13.59 -17.91 -4.53
N GLU A 93 -12.40 -18.49 -4.38
CA GLU A 93 -12.20 -19.94 -4.51
C GLU A 93 -12.98 -20.75 -3.47
N ARG A 94 -13.05 -20.28 -2.23
CA ARG A 94 -13.90 -20.89 -1.20
C ARG A 94 -15.37 -20.78 -1.55
N ALA A 95 -15.82 -19.64 -2.05
CA ALA A 95 -17.20 -19.45 -2.45
C ALA A 95 -17.62 -20.38 -3.62
N ILE A 96 -16.72 -20.68 -4.56
CA ILE A 96 -16.94 -21.72 -5.59
C ILE A 96 -17.16 -23.09 -4.96
N LYS A 97 -16.38 -23.45 -3.93
CA LYS A 97 -16.46 -24.76 -3.26
C LYS A 97 -17.66 -24.89 -2.33
N GLU A 98 -17.97 -23.84 -1.58
CA GLU A 98 -18.91 -23.88 -0.45
C GLU A 98 -20.30 -23.33 -0.80
N LEU A 99 -20.39 -22.39 -1.74
CA LEU A 99 -21.63 -21.64 -2.03
C LEU A 99 -22.25 -21.97 -3.38
N GLY A 100 -21.67 -22.91 -4.15
CA GLY A 100 -22.21 -23.31 -5.44
C GLY A 100 -22.08 -22.26 -6.55
N ILE A 101 -21.08 -21.37 -6.44
CA ILE A 101 -20.72 -20.43 -7.52
C ILE A 101 -20.13 -21.23 -8.69
N SER A 102 -20.37 -20.76 -9.92
CA SER A 102 -19.92 -21.41 -11.13
C SER A 102 -18.38 -21.54 -11.16
N PRO A 103 -17.83 -22.71 -11.54
CA PRO A 103 -16.39 -22.90 -11.70
C PRO A 103 -15.80 -22.09 -12.87
N GLU A 104 -16.65 -21.51 -13.73
CA GLU A 104 -16.23 -20.59 -14.79
C GLU A 104 -15.91 -19.17 -14.28
N SER A 105 -16.04 -18.93 -12.97
CA SER A 105 -15.67 -17.67 -12.35
C SER A 105 -14.18 -17.40 -12.48
N LYS A 106 -13.80 -16.14 -12.70
CA LYS A 106 -12.42 -15.74 -12.99
C LYS A 106 -12.05 -14.48 -12.23
N TYR A 107 -10.76 -14.33 -11.97
CA TYR A 107 -10.21 -13.05 -11.57
C TYR A 107 -9.40 -12.42 -12.71
N LEU A 108 -9.37 -11.09 -12.74
CA LEU A 108 -8.53 -10.27 -13.60
C LEU A 108 -7.67 -9.38 -12.71
N GLN A 109 -6.41 -9.22 -13.09
CA GLN A 109 -5.48 -8.36 -12.38
C GLN A 109 -5.38 -6.99 -13.06
N SER A 110 -5.63 -5.93 -12.31
CA SER A 110 -5.37 -4.57 -12.77
C SER A 110 -3.88 -4.25 -12.74
N ARG A 111 -3.41 -3.56 -13.78
CA ARG A 111 -2.00 -3.15 -13.94
C ARG A 111 -1.81 -1.68 -13.59
N GLN A 112 -2.88 -0.90 -13.68
CA GLN A 112 -2.97 0.50 -13.29
C GLN A 112 -4.24 0.72 -12.46
N PRO A 113 -4.29 1.76 -11.61
CA PRO A 113 -5.50 2.12 -10.85
C PRO A 113 -6.72 2.45 -11.72
N THR A 114 -6.53 2.70 -13.02
CA THR A 114 -7.58 3.02 -13.99
C THR A 114 -8.14 1.80 -14.72
N ASP A 115 -7.64 0.60 -14.43
CA ASP A 115 -8.04 -0.63 -15.14
C ASP A 115 -9.30 -1.28 -14.55
N TYR A 116 -9.91 -0.68 -13.52
CA TYR A 116 -11.12 -1.15 -12.84
C TYR A 116 -12.17 -0.05 -12.68
#